data_AF-A0A6B3FDF6-F1
#
_entry.id   AF-A0A6B3FDF6-F1
#
_cell.length_a   1.000
_cell.length_b   1.000
_cell.length_c   1.000
_cell.angle_alpha   90.00
_cell.angle_beta   90.00
_cell.angle_gamma   90.00
#
_symmetry.space_group_name_H-M   'P 1'
#
loop_
_entity.id
_entity.type
_entity.pdbx_description
1 polymer ?
#
loop_
_entity_poly.entity_id
_entity_poly.type
_entity_poly.pdbx_seq_one_letter_code
_entity_poly.pdbx_strand_id
1 'polypeptide(L)' 'ATVRAVLAAEAPQVRERVRLLEAESTRTGAHFTPGSFDVVLCHGVLPHIEEPDAVLAGLARVLAPGGLLSLLVRNAD' A
#
# COMPACT_ATOMS: atom_id res chain seq x y z
N ALA A 1 -0.75 -2.85 -19.48
CA ALA A 1 0.25 -3.87 -19.10
C ALA A 1 0.03 -4.24 -17.63
N THR A 2 0.28 -5.49 -17.22
CA THR A 2 0.14 -5.90 -15.80
C THR A 2 1.29 -5.33 -14.97
N VAL A 3 1.11 -5.17 -13.65
CA VAL A 3 2.19 -4.66 -12.76
C VAL A 3 3.46 -5.51 -12.83
N ARG A 4 3.33 -6.84 -12.99
CA ARG A 4 4.49 -7.75 -13.13
C ARG A 4 5.25 -7.49 -14.44
N ALA A 5 4.54 -7.24 -15.54
CA ALA A 5 5.16 -6.95 -16.83
C ALA A 5 5.88 -5.60 -16.82
N VAL A 6 5.28 -4.57 -16.18
CA VAL A 6 5.93 -3.26 -16.00
C VAL A 6 7.20 -3.43 -15.17
N LEU A 7 7.12 -4.09 -14.01
CA LEU A 7 8.29 -4.33 -13.16
C LEU A 7 9.38 -5.12 -13.89
N ALA A 8 9.02 -6.12 -14.69
CA ALA A 8 10.00 -6.90 -15.45
C ALA A 8 10.79 -6.06 -16.46
N ALA A 9 10.21 -4.98 -16.99
CA ALA A 9 10.87 -4.08 -17.94
C ALA A 9 11.82 -3.07 -17.27
N GLU A 10 11.74 -2.89 -15.95
CA GLU A 10 12.59 -1.98 -15.20
C GLU A 10 14.05 -2.45 -15.10
N ALA A 11 14.96 -1.51 -14.80
CA ALA A 11 16.36 -1.81 -14.55
C ALA A 11 16.54 -2.80 -13.37
N PRO A 12 17.58 -3.66 -13.37
CA PRO A 12 17.80 -4.65 -12.30
C PRO A 12 17.79 -4.06 -10.88
N GLN A 13 18.37 -2.87 -10.71
CA GLN A 13 18.48 -2.16 -9.43
C GLN A 13 17.12 -1.67 -8.89
N VAL A 14 16.13 -1.49 -9.77
CA VAL A 14 14.76 -1.18 -9.36
C VAL A 14 14.05 -2.49 -8.98
N ARG A 15 14.18 -3.52 -9.81
CA ARG A 15 13.52 -4.82 -9.59
C ARG A 15 13.91 -5.48 -8.27
N GLU A 16 15.18 -5.38 -7.87
CA GLU A 16 15.66 -5.97 -6.61
C GLU A 16 15.06 -5.30 -5.36
N ARG A 17 14.56 -4.06 -5.49
CA ARG A 17 13.98 -3.26 -4.40
C ARG A 17 12.46 -3.36 -4.30
N VAL A 18 11.79 -4.03 -5.26
CA VAL A 18 10.33 -4.12 -5.33
C VAL A 18 9.90 -5.56 -5.14
N ARG A 19 9.05 -5.80 -4.13
CA ARG A 19 8.35 -7.07 -3.94
C ARG A 19 6.86 -6.87 -4.20
N LEU A 20 6.32 -7.62 -5.15
CA LEU A 20 4.89 -7.63 -5.44
C LEU A 20 4.21 -8.66 -4.55
N LEU A 21 3.29 -8.19 -3.71
CA LEU A 21 2.40 -9.01 -2.91
C LEU A 21 0.96 -8.81 -3.41
N GLU A 22 0.28 -9.91 -3.68
CA GLU A 22 -1.15 -9.90 -3.96
C GLU A 22 -1.89 -10.12 -2.65
N ALA A 23 -2.70 -9.14 -2.26
CA ALA A 23 -3.41 -9.15 -0.98
C ALA A 23 -4.70 -8.32 -1.10
N GLU A 24 -5.66 -8.67 -0.26
CA GLU A 24 -6.88 -7.88 -0.09
C GLU A 24 -6.58 -6.66 0.81
N SER A 25 -7.08 -5.50 0.42
CA SER A 25 -6.78 -4.23 1.09
C SER A 25 -7.18 -4.23 2.57
N THR A 26 -8.34 -4.80 2.92
CA THR A 26 -8.82 -4.94 4.31
C THR A 26 -7.92 -5.84 5.16
N ARG A 27 -7.18 -6.76 4.53
CA ARG A 27 -6.26 -7.68 5.20
C ARG A 27 -4.82 -7.17 5.25
N THR A 28 -4.51 -6.02 4.66
CA THR A 28 -3.14 -5.45 4.59
C THR A 28 -2.44 -5.45 5.94
N GLY A 29 -3.14 -5.07 7.01
CA GLY A 29 -2.58 -5.11 8.36
C GLY A 29 -2.07 -6.50 8.73
N ALA A 30 -2.84 -7.55 8.45
CA ALA A 30 -2.52 -8.93 8.82
C ALA A 30 -1.32 -9.53 8.06
N HIS A 31 -0.93 -8.96 6.92
CA HIS A 31 0.18 -9.47 6.11
C HIS A 31 1.57 -9.07 6.62
N PHE A 32 1.64 -8.08 7.51
CA PHE A 32 2.90 -7.53 7.99
C PHE A 32 2.94 -7.46 9.52
N THR A 33 4.14 -7.41 10.08
CA THR A 33 4.33 -7.11 11.50
C THR A 33 3.90 -5.66 11.76
N PRO A 34 3.32 -5.31 12.93
CA PRO A 34 3.10 -3.91 13.27
C PRO A 34 4.41 -3.12 13.21
N GLY A 35 4.37 -1.88 12.73
CA GLY A 35 5.57 -1.05 12.63
C GLY A 35 6.59 -1.42 11.55
N SER A 36 6.20 -2.20 10.53
CA SER A 36 7.12 -2.68 9.49
C SER A 36 7.59 -1.62 8.49
N PHE A 37 6.88 -0.49 8.36
CA PHE A 37 7.13 0.48 7.30
C PHE A 37 7.27 1.90 7.83
N ASP A 38 8.30 2.61 7.38
CA ASP A 38 8.45 4.04 7.65
C ASP A 38 7.45 4.89 6.86
N VAL A 39 7.07 4.43 5.66
CA VAL A 39 6.15 5.13 4.75
C VAL A 39 5.20 4.13 4.10
N VAL A 40 3.92 4.50 4.05
CA VAL A 40 2.87 3.78 3.34
C VAL A 40 2.18 4.72 2.36
N LEU A 41 2.00 4.26 1.12
CA LEU A 41 1.30 5.00 0.06
C LEU A 41 -0.04 4.32 -0.24
N CYS A 42 -1.14 5.05 -0.11
CA CYS A 42 -2.49 4.57 -0.43
C CYS A 42 -3.11 5.53 -1.45
N HIS A 43 -2.84 5.27 -2.73
CA HIS A 43 -3.12 6.21 -3.81
C HIS A 43 -4.18 5.67 -4.77
N GLY A 44 -5.33 6.33 -4.84
CA GLY A 44 -6.40 6.06 -5.80
C GLY A 44 -7.27 4.84 -5.48
N VAL A 45 -7.10 4.20 -4.32
CA VAL A 45 -7.80 2.94 -4.00
C VAL A 45 -9.04 3.12 -3.12
N LEU A 46 -9.02 4.10 -2.21
CA LEU A 46 -10.08 4.27 -1.19
C LEU A 46 -11.50 4.47 -1.75
N PRO A 47 -11.74 5.18 -2.88
CA PRO A 47 -13.09 5.38 -3.40
C PRO A 47 -13.84 4.09 -3.81
N HIS A 48 -13.14 2.96 -3.91
CA HIS A 48 -13.69 1.66 -4.29
C HIS A 48 -13.78 0.67 -3.12
N ILE A 49 -13.46 1.13 -1.90
CA ILE A 49 -13.45 0.30 -0.71
C ILE A 49 -14.75 0.50 0.07
N GLU A 50 -15.42 -0.60 0.39
CA GLU A 50 -16.66 -0.61 1.18
C GLU A 50 -16.42 -0.18 2.64
N GLU A 51 -15.31 -0.63 3.23
CA GLU A 51 -14.92 -0.32 4.61
C GLU A 51 -13.59 0.47 4.67
N PRO A 52 -13.58 1.76 4.31
CA PRO A 52 -12.36 2.57 4.24
C PRO A 52 -11.66 2.69 5.61
N ASP A 53 -12.43 2.75 6.70
CA ASP A 53 -11.89 2.85 8.06
C ASP A 53 -11.08 1.61 8.46
N ALA A 54 -11.55 0.41 8.08
CA ALA A 54 -10.85 -0.84 8.35
C ALA A 54 -9.51 -0.90 7.60
N VAL A 55 -9.49 -0.45 6.34
CA VAL A 55 -8.26 -0.34 5.56
C VAL A 55 -7.30 0.67 6.20
N LEU A 56 -7.77 1.87 6.52
CA LEU A 56 -6.94 2.91 7.14
C LEU A 56 -6.36 2.45 8.48
N ALA A 57 -7.14 1.77 9.32
CA ALA A 57 -6.66 1.17 10.57
C ALA A 57 -5.57 0.13 10.32
N GLY A 58 -5.74 -0.74 9.31
CA GLY A 58 -4.74 -1.72 8.90
C GLY A 58 -3.43 -1.08 8.42
N LEU A 59 -3.52 0.01 7.63
CA LEU A 59 -2.36 0.76 7.16
C LEU A 59 -1.64 1.48 8.30
N ALA A 60 -2.38 2.11 9.22
CA ALA A 60 -1.81 2.77 10.40
C ALA A 60 -1.07 1.77 11.29
N ARG A 61 -1.61 0.54 11.44
CA ARG A 61 -1.01 -0.52 12.25
C ARG A 61 0.38 -0.95 11.75
N VAL A 62 0.61 -0.91 10.45
CA VAL A 62 1.89 -1.33 9.86
C VAL A 62 2.92 -0.21 9.77
N LEU A 63 2.54 1.03 10.08
CA LEU A 63 3.47 2.15 10.16
C LEU A 63 4.34 2.06 11.42
N ALA A 64 5.64 2.28 11.25
CA ALA A 64 6.60 2.46 12.33
C ALA A 64 6.22 3.70 13.17
N PRO A 65 6.66 3.79 14.44
CA PRO A 65 6.50 5.01 15.24
C PRO A 65 7.07 6.23 14.51
N GLY A 66 6.24 7.25 14.27
CA GLY A 66 6.62 8.45 13.50
C GLY A 66 6.59 8.29 11.98
N GLY A 67 6.14 7.13 11.46
CA GLY A 67 5.98 6.88 10.04
C GLY A 67 4.88 7.71 9.38
N LEU A 68 4.91 7.77 8.05
CA LEU A 68 4.02 8.62 7.25
C LEU A 68 3.05 7.81 6.39
N LEU A 69 1.76 8.16 6.46
CA LEU A 69 0.75 7.72 5.52
C LEU A 69 0.52 8.82 4.47
N SER A 70 0.82 8.53 3.21
CA SER A 70 0.46 9.39 2.08
C SER A 70 -0.83 8.90 1.42
N LEU A 71 -1.89 9.69 1.54
CA LEU A 71 -3.19 9.42 0.92
C LEU A 71 -3.38 10.27 -0.33
N LEU A 72 -3.77 9.63 -1.42
CA LEU A 72 -4.25 10.33 -2.61
C LEU A 72 -5.65 9.81 -2.92
N VAL A 73 -6.65 10.65 -2.69
CA VAL A 73 -8.07 10.33 -2.94
C VAL A 73 -8.65 11.32 -3.92
N ARG A 74 -9.67 10.89 -4.67
CA ARG A 74 -10.50 11.82 -5.43
C ARG A 74 -11.23 12.71 -4.42
N ASN A 75 -11.17 14.02 -4.61
CA ASN A 75 -12.01 14.93 -3.84
C ASN A 75 -13.48 14.67 -4.18
N ALA A 76 -14.37 14.69 -3.18
CA ALA A 76 -15.80 14.65 -3.47
C ALA A 76 -16.21 15.96 -4.17
N ASP A 77 -17.19 15.88 -5.06
CA ASP A 77 -17.88 17.06 -5.60
C ASP A 77 -18.87 17.61 -4.56
#